data_AF-A0A9E6ZRA0-F1
#
_entry.id   AF-A0A9E6ZRA0-F1
#
_cell.length_a   1.000
_cell.length_b   1.000
_cell.length_c   1.000
_cell.angle_alpha   90.00
_cell.angle_beta   90.00
_cell.angle_gamma   90.00
#
_symmetry.space_group_name_H-M   'P 1'
#
loop_
_entity.id
_entity.type
_entity.pdbx_description
1 polymer ?
#
loop_
_entity_poly.entity_id
_entity_poly.type
_entity_poly.pdbx_seq_one_letter_code
_entity_poly.pdbx_strand_id
1 'polypeptide(L)'
;MARVTVEDCIDKVDNRFELVLLAGHRARAIASGAPITVDRDNDKNPVVALREIADETVSPEDLREELIHSLQKFTEVDEPEPETVPMIASQSSSGDDSDVMLDRMTEEELLAGLQGLVPPEPSDDDEG
;
A
#
# COMPACT_ATOMS: atom_id res chain seq x y z
N MET A 1 -14.87 -30.72 -14.38
CA MET A 1 -15.87 -29.82 -13.76
C MET A 1 -16.16 -30.35 -12.38
N ALA A 2 -15.43 -29.82 -11.41
CA ALA A 2 -15.62 -30.13 -10.01
C ALA A 2 -16.94 -29.51 -9.52
N ARG A 3 -17.70 -30.26 -8.73
CA ARG A 3 -18.95 -29.78 -8.15
C ARG A 3 -18.64 -29.07 -6.84
N VAL A 4 -18.54 -27.74 -6.87
CA VAL A 4 -18.54 -26.90 -5.67
C VAL A 4 -19.98 -26.60 -5.26
N THR A 5 -20.29 -26.69 -3.97
CA THR A 5 -21.61 -26.34 -3.45
C THR A 5 -21.52 -25.04 -2.65
N VAL A 6 -22.67 -24.36 -2.48
CA VAL A 6 -22.72 -23.12 -1.70
C VAL A 6 -22.43 -23.40 -0.22
N GLU A 7 -22.72 -24.62 0.25
CA GLU A 7 -22.47 -25.07 1.63
C GLU A 7 -20.97 -25.03 1.94
N ASP A 8 -20.12 -25.43 1.00
CA ASP A 8 -18.65 -25.42 1.16
C ASP A 8 -18.08 -24.01 1.40
N CYS A 9 -18.80 -22.98 0.96
CA CYS A 9 -18.37 -21.57 1.04
C CYS A 9 -19.01 -20.81 2.21
N ILE A 10 -20.22 -21.21 2.65
CA ILE A 10 -20.95 -20.50 3.72
C ILE A 10 -20.23 -20.58 5.05
N ASP A 11 -19.52 -21.69 5.33
CA ASP A 11 -18.73 -21.84 6.55
C ASP A 11 -17.56 -20.83 6.65
N LYS A 12 -17.19 -20.18 5.54
CA LYS A 12 -16.11 -19.19 5.45
C LYS A 12 -16.65 -17.77 5.34
N VAL A 13 -17.81 -17.62 4.68
CA VAL A 13 -18.49 -16.34 4.52
C VAL A 13 -19.97 -16.54 4.82
N ASP A 14 -20.38 -16.19 6.05
CA ASP A 14 -21.73 -16.39 6.56
C ASP A 14 -22.81 -15.74 5.67
N ASN A 15 -22.49 -14.57 5.10
CA ASN A 15 -23.41 -13.81 4.27
C ASN A 15 -23.31 -14.24 2.80
N ARG A 16 -24.37 -14.86 2.29
CA ARG A 16 -24.45 -15.32 0.89
C ARG A 16 -24.32 -14.19 -0.14
N PHE A 17 -24.80 -12.99 0.16
CA PHE A 17 -24.65 -11.85 -0.75
C PHE A 17 -23.21 -11.37 -0.80
N GLU A 18 -22.54 -11.35 0.35
CA GLU A 18 -21.13 -11.01 0.46
C GLU A 18 -20.26 -12.03 -0.25
N LEU A 19 -20.54 -13.33 -0.08
CA LEU A 19 -19.86 -14.41 -0.80
C LEU A 19 -19.92 -14.18 -2.32
N VAL A 20 -21.10 -13.84 -2.86
CA VAL A 20 -21.27 -13.54 -4.29
C VAL A 20 -20.45 -12.32 -4.71
N LEU A 21 -20.38 -11.30 -3.85
CA LEU A 21 -19.62 -10.08 -4.12
C LEU A 21 -18.11 -10.35 -4.16
N LEU A 22 -17.58 -11.04 -3.15
CA LEU A 22 -16.16 -11.40 -3.03
C LEU A 22 -15.73 -12.36 -4.15
N ALA A 23 -16.48 -13.43 -4.39
CA ALA A 23 -16.21 -14.36 -5.48
C ALA A 23 -16.29 -13.67 -6.85
N GLY A 24 -17.21 -12.71 -7.01
CA GLY A 24 -17.32 -11.88 -8.22
C GLY A 24 -16.10 -10.97 -8.43
N HIS A 25 -15.61 -10.33 -7.36
CA HIS A 25 -14.38 -9.53 -7.38
C HIS A 25 -13.17 -10.40 -7.77
N ARG A 26 -12.99 -11.52 -7.08
CA ARG A 26 -11.91 -12.47 -7.34
C ARG A 26 -11.96 -13.04 -8.76
N ALA A 27 -13.14 -13.41 -9.25
CA ALA A 27 -13.30 -13.90 -10.62
C ALA A 27 -12.90 -12.88 -11.69
N ARG A 28 -13.10 -11.57 -11.44
CA ARG A 28 -12.61 -10.49 -12.31
C ARG A 28 -11.10 -10.37 -12.25
N ALA A 29 -10.49 -10.46 -11.07
CA ALA A 29 -9.03 -10.46 -10.92
C ALA A 29 -8.41 -11.62 -11.72
N ILE A 30 -8.98 -12.83 -11.64
CA ILE A 30 -8.55 -13.97 -12.46
C ILE A 30 -8.75 -13.69 -13.95
N ALA A 31 -9.87 -13.04 -14.33
CA ALA A 31 -10.11 -12.66 -15.72
C ALA A 31 -9.09 -11.63 -16.25
N SER A 32 -8.57 -10.76 -15.40
CA SER A 32 -7.50 -9.81 -15.72
C SER A 32 -6.09 -10.43 -15.67
N GLY A 33 -5.97 -11.74 -15.40
CA GLY A 33 -4.70 -12.46 -15.42
C GLY A 33 -4.07 -12.69 -14.04
N ALA A 34 -4.77 -12.45 -12.94
CA ALA A 34 -4.28 -12.83 -11.62
C ALA A 34 -4.04 -14.35 -11.54
N PRO A 35 -2.96 -14.80 -10.87
CA PRO A 35 -2.67 -16.22 -10.71
C PRO A 35 -3.75 -16.89 -9.86
N ILE A 36 -4.03 -18.16 -10.20
CA ILE A 36 -4.94 -19.02 -9.45
C ILE A 36 -4.15 -19.90 -8.48
N THR A 37 -4.72 -20.20 -7.33
CA THR A 37 -4.10 -21.03 -6.27
C THR A 37 -4.60 -22.46 -6.28
N VAL A 38 -5.64 -22.76 -7.08
CA VAL A 38 -6.23 -24.09 -7.22
C VAL A 38 -6.16 -24.59 -8.66
N ASP A 39 -6.13 -25.91 -8.83
CA ASP A 39 -6.08 -26.54 -10.15
C ASP A 39 -7.35 -26.29 -10.97
N ARG A 40 -7.14 -25.86 -12.21
CA ARG A 40 -8.20 -25.51 -13.14
C ARG A 40 -8.77 -26.76 -13.84
N ASP A 41 -9.87 -27.28 -13.32
CA ASP A 41 -10.58 -28.45 -13.87
C ASP A 41 -11.65 -28.06 -14.91
N ASN A 42 -11.22 -27.37 -15.98
CA ASN A 42 -12.10 -26.75 -17.00
C ASN A 42 -13.15 -25.78 -16.41
N ASP A 43 -12.94 -25.35 -15.18
CA ASP A 43 -13.84 -24.46 -14.47
C ASP A 43 -13.71 -23.02 -14.99
N LYS A 44 -14.85 -22.31 -14.99
CA LYS A 44 -14.89 -20.87 -15.30
C LYS A 44 -14.40 -20.07 -14.08
N ASN A 45 -13.92 -18.86 -14.30
CA ASN A 45 -13.34 -18.02 -13.24
C ASN A 45 -14.24 -17.87 -11.98
N PRO A 46 -15.58 -17.74 -12.08
CA PRO A 46 -16.43 -17.70 -10.88
C PRO A 46 -16.40 -19.01 -10.06
N VAL A 47 -16.31 -20.16 -10.72
CA VAL A 47 -16.24 -21.46 -10.05
C VAL A 47 -14.86 -21.67 -9.42
N VAL A 48 -13.79 -21.26 -10.13
CA VAL A 48 -12.43 -21.26 -9.57
C VAL A 48 -12.35 -20.38 -8.33
N ALA A 49 -12.89 -19.16 -8.36
CA ALA A 49 -12.91 -18.26 -7.21
C ALA A 49 -13.67 -18.85 -6.01
N LEU A 50 -14.82 -19.49 -6.23
CA LEU A 50 -15.56 -20.18 -5.16
C LEU A 50 -14.76 -21.35 -4.57
N ARG A 51 -14.01 -22.08 -5.40
CA ARG A 51 -13.12 -23.15 -4.93
C ARG A 51 -11.94 -22.60 -4.13
N GLU A 52 -11.32 -21.50 -4.56
CA GLU A 52 -10.25 -20.86 -3.81
C GLU A 52 -10.70 -20.42 -2.40
N ILE A 53 -11.95 -19.93 -2.28
CA ILE A 53 -12.57 -19.57 -0.99
C ILE A 53 -12.91 -20.82 -0.18
N ALA A 54 -13.50 -21.85 -0.78
CA ALA A 54 -13.87 -23.09 -0.10
C ALA A 54 -12.66 -23.85 0.43
N ASP A 55 -11.56 -23.85 -0.33
CA ASP A 55 -10.27 -24.48 0.00
C ASP A 55 -9.37 -23.57 0.87
N GLU A 56 -9.84 -22.38 1.25
CA GLU A 56 -9.14 -21.39 2.10
C GLU A 56 -7.75 -20.97 1.58
N THR A 57 -7.49 -21.20 0.29
CA THR A 57 -6.24 -20.77 -0.37
C THR A 57 -6.16 -19.25 -0.56
N VAL A 58 -7.30 -18.57 -0.45
CA VAL A 58 -7.44 -17.12 -0.47
C VAL A 58 -8.34 -16.73 0.70
N SER A 59 -7.91 -15.77 1.53
CA SER A 59 -8.71 -15.28 2.65
C SER A 59 -9.87 -14.40 2.14
N PRO A 60 -11.11 -14.64 2.61
CA PRO A 60 -12.23 -13.75 2.37
C PRO A 60 -12.01 -12.33 2.89
N GLU A 61 -11.26 -12.18 3.99
CA GLU A 61 -10.91 -10.90 4.61
C GLU A 61 -10.02 -10.08 3.68
N ASP A 62 -8.96 -10.69 3.14
CA ASP A 62 -8.07 -10.03 2.18
C ASP A 62 -8.86 -9.60 0.93
N LEU A 63 -9.73 -10.46 0.41
CA LEU A 63 -10.59 -10.12 -0.72
C LEU A 63 -11.54 -8.95 -0.42
N ARG A 64 -12.00 -8.83 0.82
CA ARG A 64 -12.86 -7.73 1.27
C ARG A 64 -12.06 -6.43 1.30
N GLU A 65 -10.86 -6.43 1.86
CA GLU A 65 -9.97 -5.26 1.89
C GLU A 65 -9.58 -4.82 0.49
N GLU A 66 -9.16 -5.75 -0.38
CA GLU A 66 -8.86 -5.47 -1.79
C GLU A 66 -10.06 -4.85 -2.52
N LEU A 67 -11.26 -5.40 -2.30
CA LEU A 67 -12.48 -4.87 -2.90
C LEU A 67 -12.76 -3.45 -2.41
N ILE A 68 -12.62 -3.17 -1.12
CA ILE A 68 -12.80 -1.82 -0.55
C ILE A 68 -11.80 -0.85 -1.19
N HIS A 69 -10.52 -1.21 -1.23
CA HIS A 69 -9.48 -0.40 -1.85
C HIS A 69 -9.75 -0.14 -3.35
N SER A 70 -10.24 -1.14 -4.08
CA SER A 70 -10.58 -0.99 -5.50
C SER A 70 -11.67 0.06 -5.77
N LEU A 71 -12.52 0.33 -4.78
CA LEU A 71 -13.65 1.27 -4.87
C LEU A 71 -13.29 2.67 -4.32
N GLN A 72 -12.28 2.78 -3.46
CA GLN A 72 -11.80 4.03 -2.87
C GLN A 72 -10.94 4.85 -3.86
N LYS A 73 -11.57 5.43 -4.89
CA LYS A 73 -10.86 6.20 -5.93
C LYS A 73 -10.34 7.57 -5.51
N PHE A 74 -10.85 8.15 -4.43
CA PHE A 74 -10.46 9.48 -3.95
C PHE A 74 -10.32 9.42 -2.42
N THR A 75 -9.08 9.24 -1.96
CA THR A 75 -8.74 9.51 -0.56
C THR A 75 -8.31 10.97 -0.53
N GLU A 76 -9.08 11.83 0.15
CA GLU A 76 -8.70 13.22 0.36
C GLU A 76 -7.38 13.23 1.15
N VAL A 77 -6.33 13.80 0.56
CA VAL A 77 -5.09 14.05 1.29
C VAL A 77 -5.43 15.16 2.26
N ASP A 78 -5.53 14.82 3.55
CA ASP A 78 -5.65 15.80 4.61
C ASP A 78 -4.35 16.59 4.60
N GLU A 79 -4.36 17.78 3.97
CA GLU A 79 -3.22 18.68 4.02
C GLU A 79 -2.99 19.00 5.50
N PRO A 80 -1.78 18.81 6.03
CA PRO A 80 -1.52 19.22 7.40
C PRO A 80 -1.86 20.71 7.49
N GLU A 81 -2.82 21.05 8.36
CA GLU A 81 -3.07 22.46 8.64
C GLU A 81 -1.73 23.11 8.97
N PRO A 82 -1.43 24.30 8.43
CA PRO A 82 -0.22 25.01 8.80
C PRO A 82 -0.33 25.32 10.29
N GLU A 83 0.23 24.44 11.13
CA GLU A 83 0.52 24.69 12.53
C GLU A 83 1.17 26.07 12.56
N THR A 84 0.42 27.05 13.07
CA THR A 84 0.91 28.41 13.17
C THR A 84 2.05 28.38 14.18
N VAL A 85 3.27 28.18 13.66
CA VAL A 85 4.49 28.24 14.45
C VAL A 85 4.42 29.57 15.19
N PRO A 86 4.35 29.59 16.53
CA PRO A 86 4.23 30.83 17.26
C PRO A 86 5.49 31.61 16.97
N MET A 87 5.36 32.66 16.15
CA MET A 87 6.41 33.64 15.95
C MET A 87 6.77 34.15 17.34
N ILE A 88 7.95 33.74 17.84
CA ILE A 88 8.58 34.39 18.98
C ILE A 88 8.64 35.87 18.60
N ALA A 89 7.74 36.64 19.17
CA ALA A 89 7.79 38.08 19.09
C ALA A 89 9.12 38.44 19.75
N SER A 90 10.06 38.91 18.94
CA SER A 90 11.27 39.59 19.38
C SER A 90 10.83 40.84 20.14
N GLN A 91 10.47 40.66 21.41
CA GLN A 91 10.46 41.74 22.37
C GLN A 91 11.88 42.23 22.44
N SER A 92 12.04 43.46 21.97
CA SER A 92 13.16 44.34 22.21
C SER A 92 13.75 44.12 23.61
N SER A 93 14.86 43.38 23.67
CA SER A 93 15.83 43.50 24.74
C SER A 93 17.14 43.92 24.10
N SER A 94 17.48 45.18 24.34
CA SER A 94 18.77 45.78 24.04
C SER A 94 19.88 44.95 24.69
N GLY A 95 20.81 44.41 23.90
CA GLY A 95 22.00 43.76 24.45
C GLY A 95 22.73 42.87 23.45
N ASP A 96 23.85 43.39 22.95
CA ASP A 96 25.02 42.68 22.41
C ASP A 96 24.88 41.90 21.08
N ASP A 97 25.40 42.53 20.02
CA ASP A 97 25.38 42.09 18.61
C ASP A 97 26.56 41.15 18.29
N SER A 98 26.75 40.11 19.09
CA SER A 98 27.70 39.06 18.73
C SER A 98 27.25 37.72 19.30
N ASP A 99 26.88 36.81 18.38
CA ASP A 99 26.94 35.35 18.53
C ASP A 99 25.61 34.56 18.40
N VAL A 100 24.88 34.78 17.31
CA VAL A 100 23.94 33.76 16.78
C VAL A 100 24.02 33.69 15.25
N MET A 101 25.17 33.20 14.77
CA MET A 101 25.29 32.60 13.43
C MET A 101 24.77 31.16 13.50
N LEU A 102 23.45 30.97 13.68
CA LEU A 102 22.82 29.68 13.38
C LEU A 102 22.22 29.72 11.97
N ASP A 103 23.13 29.41 11.04
CA ASP A 103 22.92 28.51 9.91
C ASP A 103 21.88 28.89 8.84
N ARG A 104 22.20 29.94 8.07
CA ARG A 104 21.76 30.06 6.68
C ARG A 104 22.88 29.55 5.76
N MET A 105 23.03 28.23 5.66
CA MET A 105 23.82 27.67 4.55
C MET A 105 23.13 28.08 3.24
N THR A 106 23.87 28.62 2.28
CA THR A 106 23.30 28.92 0.98
C THR A 106 23.06 27.62 0.20
N GLU A 107 22.12 27.64 -0.73
CA GLU A 107 21.80 26.48 -1.58
C GLU A 107 23.05 25.93 -2.31
N GLU A 108 23.99 26.82 -2.62
CA GLU A 108 25.29 26.48 -3.23
C GLU A 108 26.18 25.66 -2.29
N GLU A 109 26.15 25.91 -0.98
CA GLU A 109 26.95 25.20 0.02
C GLU A 109 26.41 23.78 0.27
N LEU A 110 25.08 23.62 0.21
CA LEU A 110 24.38 22.33 0.23
C LEU A 110 24.67 21.50 -1.02
N LEU A 111 24.61 22.12 -2.21
CA LEU A 111 24.92 21.47 -3.49
C LEU A 111 26.39 21.03 -3.56
N ALA A 112 27.32 21.86 -3.07
CA ALA A 112 28.74 21.51 -3.02
C ALA A 112 29.01 20.30 -2.11
N GLY A 113 28.33 20.20 -0.96
CA GLY A 113 28.42 19.05 -0.06
C GLY A 113 27.89 17.75 -0.69
N LEU A 114 26.81 17.85 -1.46
CA LEU A 114 26.20 16.70 -2.14
C LEU A 114 27.06 16.17 -3.31
N GLN A 115 27.79 17.06 -3.99
CA GLN A 115 28.60 16.72 -5.15
C GLN A 115 30.00 16.19 -4.79
N GLY A 116 30.43 16.36 -3.54
CA GLY A 116 31.66 15.79 -2.98
C GLY A 116 31.53 14.36 -2.47
N LEU A 117 30.31 13.83 -2.37
CA LEU A 117 30.04 12.43 -2.02
C LEU A 117 30.28 11.55 -3.25
N VAL A 118 31.53 11.12 -3.44
CA VAL A 118 31.86 10.00 -4.33
C VAL A 118 31.06 8.78 -3.84
N PRO A 119 30.14 8.22 -4.64
CA PRO A 119 29.45 6.99 -4.28
C PRO A 119 30.50 5.90 -4.03
N PRO A 120 30.38 5.10 -2.95
CA PRO A 120 31.27 3.95 -2.81
C PRO A 120 31.09 3.03 -4.03
N GLU A 121 32.21 2.67 -4.65
CA GLU A 121 32.23 1.67 -5.72
C GLU A 121 31.55 0.39 -5.21
N PRO A 122 30.67 -0.25 -6.00
CA PRO A 122 30.18 -1.57 -5.64
C PRO A 122 31.37 -2.53 -5.66
N SER A 123 31.70 -3.09 -4.50
CA SER A 123 32.65 -4.21 -4.42
C SER A 123 32.01 -5.43 -5.09
N ASP A 124 32.57 -5.87 -6.22
CA ASP A 124 32.29 -7.16 -6.83
C ASP A 124 32.84 -8.29 -5.94
N ASP A 125 32.16 -8.61 -4.85
CA ASP A 125 32.46 -9.75 -3.97
C ASP A 125 31.15 -10.40 -3.52
N ASP A 126 30.43 -11.04 -4.45
CA ASP A 126 29.46 -12.10 -4.13
C ASP A 126 29.29 -13.03 -5.35
N GLU A 127 30.42 -13.62 -5.79
CA GLU A 127 30.42 -14.87 -6.55
C GLU A 127 31.09 -15.94 -5.67
N GLY A 128 30.26 -16.79 -5.06
CA GLY A 128 30.67 -17.91 -4.21
C GLY A 128 29.54 -18.90 -3.99
#